data_AF-A0A7W0BXE5-F1
#
_entry.id   AF-A0A7W0BXE5-F1
#
_cell.length_a   1.000
_cell.length_b   1.000
_cell.length_c   1.000
_cell.angle_alpha   90.00
_cell.angle_beta   90.00
_cell.angle_gamma   90.00
#
_symmetry.space_group_name_H-M   'P 1'
#
loop_
_entity.id
_entity.type
_entity.pdbx_description
1 polymer ?
#
loop_
_entity_poly.entity_id
_entity_poly.type
_entity_poly.pdbx_seq_one_letter_code
_entity_poly.pdbx_strand_id
1 'polypeptide(L)'
;MSLVLFSIFFILVGLFVMWIAIFGNQKEVKEFGSGIPANFFDFFLMIIYKLFPPILRRIFLFLLGLGLVVGFIYLLFFYRF
;
A
#
# COMPACT_ATOMS: atom_id res chain seq x y z
N MET A 1 10.17 16.38 12.21
CA MET A 1 8.82 15.78 12.31
C MET A 1 8.90 14.68 13.36
N SER A 2 8.03 14.62 14.38
CA SER A 2 8.13 13.55 15.40
C SER A 2 7.80 12.19 14.76
N LEU A 3 8.42 11.11 15.25
CA LEU A 3 8.16 9.73 14.78
C LEU A 3 6.67 9.37 14.88
N VAL A 4 5.97 9.98 15.84
CA VAL A 4 4.52 9.86 16.02
C VAL A 4 3.76 10.47 14.84
N LEU A 5 4.07 11.71 14.46
CA LEU A 5 3.46 12.37 13.30
C LEU A 5 3.74 11.64 11.99
N PHE A 6 4.96 11.14 11.83
CA PHE A 6 5.35 10.32 10.67
C PHE A 6 4.53 9.03 10.60
N SER A 7 4.39 8.32 11.73
CA SER A 7 3.62 7.07 11.79
C SER A 7 2.13 7.29 11.52
N ILE A 8 1.54 8.37 12.06
CA ILE A 8 0.14 8.73 11.78
C ILE A 8 -0.08 9.01 10.29
N PHE A 9 0.85 9.74 9.65
CA PHE A 9 0.78 9.99 8.21
C PHE A 9 0.78 8.67 7.41
N PHE A 10 1.68 7.73 7.72
CA PHE A 10 1.72 6.45 7.03
C PHE A 10 0.51 5.55 7.31
N ILE A 11 -0.07 5.61 8.51
CA ILE A 11 -1.34 4.94 8.82
C ILE A 11 -2.46 5.49 7.92
N LEU A 12 -2.55 6.82 7.77
CA LEU A 12 -3.54 7.44 6.88
C LEU A 12 -3.34 7.03 5.42
N VAL A 13 -2.08 6.98 4.95
CA VAL A 13 -1.76 6.48 3.61
C VAL A 13 -2.17 5.01 3.46
N GLY A 14 -1.88 4.15 4.43
CA GLY A 14 -2.29 2.74 4.40
C GLY A 14 -3.81 2.56 4.38
N LEU A 15 -4.55 3.36 5.16
CA LEU A 15 -6.02 3.40 5.14
C LEU A 15 -6.55 3.85 3.77
N PHE A 16 -5.95 4.88 3.17
CA PHE A 16 -6.30 5.35 1.83
C PHE A 16 -6.05 4.30 0.75
N VAL A 17 -4.93 3.57 0.84
CA VAL A 17 -4.61 2.46 -0.07
C VAL A 17 -5.65 1.34 0.05
N MET A 18 -6.06 0.96 1.27
CA MET A 18 -7.13 -0.01 1.48
C MET A 18 -8.49 0.48 0.95
N TRP A 19 -8.78 1.77 1.11
CA TRP A 19 -10.00 2.38 0.58
C TRP A 19 -10.07 2.26 -0.95
N ILE A 20 -8.98 2.58 -1.67
CA ILE A 20 -8.89 2.41 -3.11
C ILE A 20 -9.01 0.93 -3.50
N ALA A 21 -8.47 0.02 -2.71
CA ALA A 21 -8.58 -1.41 -2.99
C ALA A 21 -10.03 -1.93 -2.93
N ILE A 22 -10.84 -1.42 -1.98
CA ILE A 22 -12.24 -1.82 -1.78
C ILE A 22 -13.18 -1.08 -2.72
N PHE A 23 -13.11 0.25 -2.71
CA PHE A 23 -14.09 1.13 -3.37
C PHE A 23 -13.60 1.68 -4.70
N GLY A 24 -12.29 1.63 -4.98
CA GLY A 24 -11.70 2.20 -6.19
C GLY A 24 -12.12 1.45 -7.44
N ASN A 25 -12.31 2.19 -8.52
CA ASN A 25 -12.66 1.61 -9.82
C ASN A 25 -11.50 0.79 -10.41
N GLN A 26 -11.79 -0.14 -11.32
CA GLN A 26 -10.74 -0.99 -11.91
C GLN A 26 -9.63 -0.20 -12.62
N LYS A 27 -9.93 0.99 -13.14
CA LYS A 27 -8.94 1.91 -13.73
C LYS A 27 -7.99 2.47 -12.67
N GLU A 28 -8.53 2.97 -11.57
CA GLU A 28 -7.77 3.54 -10.44
C GLU A 28 -6.83 2.49 -9.81
N VAL A 29 -7.34 1.27 -9.57
CA VAL A 29 -6.56 0.15 -9.02
C VAL A 29 -5.42 -0.27 -9.96
N LYS A 30 -5.64 -0.18 -11.29
CA LYS A 30 -4.65 -0.53 -12.30
C LYS A 30 -3.57 0.55 -12.45
N GLU A 31 -3.95 1.82 -12.35
CA GLU A 31 -3.02 2.95 -12.42
C GLU A 31 -2.14 3.04 -11.16
N PHE A 32 -2.64 2.65 -10.00
CA PHE A 32 -1.86 2.62 -8.75
C PHE A 32 -0.60 1.74 -8.84
N GLY A 33 -0.64 0.67 -9.65
CA GLY A 33 0.51 -0.22 -9.89
C GLY A 33 1.39 0.18 -11.08
N SER A 34 1.13 1.33 -11.71
CA SER A 34 1.84 1.78 -12.92
C SER A 34 2.96 2.80 -12.67
N GLY A 35 3.33 3.01 -11.40
CA GLY A 35 4.47 3.85 -11.04
C GLY A 35 5.77 3.43 -11.72
N ILE A 36 6.66 4.39 -11.97
CA ILE A 36 7.96 4.13 -12.59
C ILE A 36 8.78 3.26 -11.63
N PRO A 37 9.21 2.05 -12.03
CA PRO A 37 9.97 1.16 -11.17
C PRO A 37 11.33 1.77 -10.86
N ALA A 38 11.66 1.90 -9.56
CA ALA A 38 12.93 2.46 -9.13
C ALA A 38 14.06 1.40 -9.18
N ASN A 39 13.71 0.12 -9.04
CA ASN A 39 14.65 -1.00 -9.02
C ASN A 39 14.18 -2.19 -9.88
N PHE A 40 15.10 -3.12 -10.19
CA PHE A 40 14.76 -4.37 -10.88
C PHE A 40 13.67 -5.19 -10.15
N PHE A 41 13.67 -5.17 -8.82
CA PHE A 41 12.64 -5.84 -8.04
C PHE A 41 11.24 -5.22 -8.23
N ASP A 42 11.16 -3.88 -8.27
CA ASP A 42 9.91 -3.17 -8.59
C ASP A 42 9.44 -3.48 -10.01
N PHE A 43 10.37 -3.66 -10.95
CA PHE A 43 10.03 -4.04 -12.32
C PHE A 43 9.40 -5.44 -12.39
N PHE A 44 9.96 -6.44 -11.70
CA PHE A 44 9.34 -7.76 -11.61
C PHE A 44 8.00 -7.71 -10.91
N LEU A 45 7.90 -7.01 -9.78
CA LEU A 45 6.62 -6.80 -9.08
C LEU A 45 5.58 -6.15 -9.99
N MET A 46 5.95 -5.12 -10.75
CA MET A 46 5.07 -4.44 -11.71
C MET A 46 4.58 -5.38 -12.81
N ILE A 47 5.45 -6.24 -13.36
CA ILE A 47 5.06 -7.24 -14.37
C ILE A 47 4.09 -8.25 -13.77
N ILE A 48 4.42 -8.80 -12.61
CA ILE A 48 3.55 -9.77 -11.92
C ILE A 48 2.21 -9.11 -11.60
N TYR A 49 2.23 -7.85 -11.14
CA TYR A 49 1.04 -7.05 -10.90
C TYR A 49 0.19 -6.88 -12.15
N LYS A 50 0.82 -6.60 -13.30
CA LYS A 50 0.16 -6.48 -14.60
C LYS A 50 -0.34 -7.82 -15.15
N LEU A 51 0.21 -8.94 -14.69
CA LEU A 51 -0.25 -10.29 -15.02
C LEU A 51 -1.45 -10.72 -14.17
N PHE A 52 -1.53 -10.24 -12.92
CA PHE A 52 -2.62 -10.62 -12.00
C PHE A 52 -3.99 -10.18 -12.55
N PRO A 53 -5.03 -11.02 -12.38
CA PRO A 53 -6.42 -10.65 -12.66
C PRO A 53 -6.87 -9.51 -11.72
N PRO A 54 -7.92 -8.76 -12.11
CA PRO A 54 -8.35 -7.55 -11.40
C PRO A 54 -8.66 -7.80 -9.91
N ILE A 55 -9.21 -8.97 -9.59
CA ILE A 55 -9.55 -9.39 -8.22
C ILE A 55 -8.29 -9.56 -7.37
N LEU A 56 -7.26 -10.22 -7.90
CA LEU A 56 -6.00 -10.43 -7.18
C LEU A 56 -5.24 -9.12 -6.96
N ARG A 57 -5.32 -8.16 -7.90
CA ARG A 57 -4.77 -6.81 -7.69
C ARG A 57 -5.42 -6.10 -6.51
N ARG A 58 -6.75 -6.15 -6.40
CA ARG A 58 -7.47 -5.54 -5.27
C ARG A 58 -7.03 -6.16 -3.94
N ILE A 59 -6.95 -7.49 -3.88
CA ILE A 59 -6.51 -8.21 -2.67
C ILE A 59 -5.08 -7.82 -2.30
N PHE A 60 -4.18 -7.73 -3.29
CA PHE A 60 -2.79 -7.36 -3.05
C PHE A 60 -2.64 -5.90 -2.58
N LEU A 61 -3.32 -4.95 -3.22
CA LEU A 61 -3.36 -3.55 -2.77
C LEU A 61 -3.92 -3.43 -1.34
N PHE A 62 -4.97 -4.19 -1.03
CA PHE A 62 -5.54 -4.23 0.31
C PHE A 62 -4.53 -4.76 1.34
N LEU A 63 -3.84 -5.87 1.03
CA LEU A 63 -2.80 -6.43 1.89
C LEU A 63 -1.62 -5.48 2.08
N LEU A 64 -1.22 -4.74 1.05
CA LEU A 64 -0.19 -3.71 1.14
C LEU A 64 -0.60 -2.59 2.10
N GLY A 65 -1.81 -2.06 1.96
CA GLY A 65 -2.34 -1.04 2.86
C GLY A 65 -2.49 -1.55 4.29
N LEU A 66 -2.94 -2.79 4.47
CA LEU A 66 -3.06 -3.43 5.78
C LEU A 66 -1.69 -3.62 6.45
N GLY A 67 -0.70 -4.10 5.70
CA GLY A 67 0.67 -4.25 6.19
C GLY A 67 1.29 -2.92 6.62
N LEU A 68 1.06 -1.85 5.86
CA LEU A 68 1.44 -0.50 6.23
C LEU A 68 0.78 -0.07 7.54
N VAL A 69 -0.55 -0.18 7.65
CA VAL A 69 -1.27 0.23 8.87
C VAL A 69 -0.79 -0.55 10.09
N VAL A 70 -0.71 -1.88 10.00
CA VAL A 70 -0.29 -2.72 11.14
C VAL A 70 1.16 -2.44 11.53
N GLY A 71 2.07 -2.32 10.56
CA GLY A 71 3.48 -2.04 10.82
C GLY A 71 3.70 -0.68 11.49
N PHE A 72 2.99 0.35 11.04
CA PHE A 72 3.11 1.68 11.64
C PHE A 72 2.35 1.83 12.95
N ILE A 73 1.25 1.10 13.17
CA ILE A 73 0.62 0.99 14.50
C ILE A 73 1.58 0.32 15.49
N TYR A 74 2.25 -0.76 15.08
CA TYR A 74 3.23 -1.44 15.91
C TYR A 74 4.40 -0.51 16.28
N LEU A 75 4.96 0.21 15.30
CA LEU A 75 5.98 1.24 15.54
C LEU A 75 5.50 2.32 16.51
N LEU A 76 4.28 2.81 16.33
CA LEU A 76 3.69 3.84 17.18
C LEU A 76 3.54 3.37 18.63
N PHE A 77 3.16 2.11 18.86
CA PHE A 77 3.04 1.53 20.19
C PHE A 77 4.41 1.24 20.82
N PHE A 78 5.35 0.71 20.04
CA PHE A 78 6.66 0.31 20.53
C PHE A 78 7.59 1.48 20.85
N TYR A 79 7.53 2.59 20.09
CA TYR A 79 8.35 3.78 20.34
C TYR A 79 7.76 4.76 21.35
N ARG A 80 6.53 4.53 21.82
CA ARG A 80 5.83 5.41 22.77
C ARG A 80 5.91 4.91 24.22
N PHE A 81 6.49 3.73 24.43
CA PHE A 81 6.95 3.19 25.72
C PHE A 81 8.48 3.17 25.75
#